data_AF-A0A3P1UKY1-F1
#
_entry.id   AF-A0A3P1UKY1-F1
#
_cell.length_a   1.000
_cell.length_b   1.000
_cell.length_c   1.000
_cell.angle_alpha   90.00
_cell.angle_beta   90.00
_cell.angle_gamma   90.00
#
_symmetry.space_group_name_H-M   'P 1'
#
loop_
_entity.id
_entity.type
_entity.pdbx_description
1 polymer ?
#
loop_
_entity_poly.entity_id
_entity_poly.type
_entity_poly.pdbx_seq_one_letter_code
_entity_poly.pdbx_strand_id
1 'polypeptide(L)'
;MWTKQKRKSIRGRFILPILTAAFLSYFGFHAYHGEFGLYARIRLEEQKAILTKQLEKISGERSALEKRVALLRDGSIEKDMLDEQARRALNLSHPDEVTIITSREDRSN
;
A
#
# COMPACT_ATOMS: atom_id res chain seq x y z
N MET A 1 -52.14 -62.90 25.89
CA MET A 1 -50.95 -62.12 25.47
C MET A 1 -51.39 -61.01 24.52
N TRP A 2 -51.23 -59.74 24.90
CA TRP A 2 -51.65 -58.60 24.09
C TRP A 2 -50.47 -58.09 23.26
N THR A 3 -50.49 -58.29 21.94
CA THR A 3 -49.51 -57.66 21.03
C THR A 3 -50.09 -56.36 20.48
N LYS A 4 -49.72 -55.21 21.05
CA LYS A 4 -50.07 -53.89 20.51
C LYS A 4 -49.22 -53.60 19.26
N GLN A 5 -49.74 -53.92 18.09
CA GLN A 5 -49.08 -53.57 16.83
C GLN A 5 -49.46 -52.13 16.42
N LYS A 6 -48.55 -51.18 16.65
CA LYS A 6 -48.72 -49.80 16.13
C LYS A 6 -48.54 -49.81 14.61
N ARG A 7 -49.56 -49.35 13.86
CA ARG A 7 -49.41 -49.04 12.42
C ARG A 7 -48.30 -48.00 12.25
N LYS A 8 -47.25 -48.34 11.51
CA LYS A 8 -46.19 -47.39 11.13
C LYS A 8 -46.81 -46.34 10.20
N SER A 9 -46.91 -45.10 10.66
CA SER A 9 -47.38 -43.97 9.86
C SER A 9 -46.27 -43.48 8.94
N ILE A 10 -46.52 -43.45 7.62
CA ILE A 10 -45.54 -43.04 6.60
C ILE A 10 -45.22 -41.53 6.67
N ARG A 11 -46.10 -40.73 7.30
CA ARG A 11 -45.97 -39.26 7.37
C ARG A 11 -44.70 -38.81 8.08
N GLY A 12 -44.25 -39.54 9.09
CA GLY A 12 -43.00 -39.25 9.81
C GLY A 12 -41.75 -39.34 8.92
N ARG A 13 -41.82 -40.10 7.81
CA ARG A 13 -40.69 -40.30 6.90
C ARG A 13 -40.37 -39.06 6.07
N PHE A 14 -41.34 -38.17 5.86
CA PHE A 14 -41.17 -36.95 5.08
C PHE A 14 -40.78 -35.73 5.93
N ILE A 15 -40.94 -35.79 7.25
CA ILE A 15 -40.61 -34.67 8.15
C ILE A 15 -39.12 -34.34 8.05
N LEU A 16 -38.24 -35.34 8.16
CA LEU A 16 -36.80 -35.15 8.10
C LEU A 16 -36.34 -34.55 6.77
N PRO A 17 -36.66 -35.11 5.58
CA PRO A 17 -36.19 -34.54 4.32
C PRO A 17 -36.75 -33.14 4.06
N ILE A 18 -38.00 -32.83 4.43
CA ILE A 18 -38.55 -31.48 4.29
C ILE A 18 -37.80 -30.49 5.17
N LEU A 19 -37.55 -30.84 6.43
CA LEU A 19 -36.78 -29.99 7.34
C LEU A 19 -35.36 -29.75 6.82
N THR A 20 -34.73 -30.80 6.28
CA THR A 20 -33.37 -30.72 5.75
C THR A 20 -33.33 -29.84 4.50
N ALA A 21 -34.31 -29.98 3.59
CA ALA A 21 -34.42 -29.14 2.40
C ALA A 21 -34.65 -27.67 2.75
N ALA A 22 -35.49 -27.37 3.74
CA ALA A 22 -35.71 -26.02 4.23
C ALA A 22 -34.42 -25.41 4.81
N PHE A 23 -33.71 -26.18 5.64
CA PHE A 23 -32.44 -25.75 6.23
C PHE A 23 -31.37 -25.50 5.14
N LEU A 24 -31.17 -26.44 4.22
CA LEU A 24 -30.23 -26.29 3.10
C LEU A 24 -30.57 -25.09 2.22
N SER A 25 -31.85 -24.84 1.97
CA SER A 25 -32.29 -23.67 1.17
C SER A 25 -31.96 -22.36 1.88
N TYR A 26 -32.22 -22.27 3.20
CA TYR A 26 -31.89 -21.09 3.99
C TYR A 26 -30.39 -20.82 4.02
N PHE A 27 -29.58 -21.85 4.32
CA PHE A 27 -28.12 -21.71 4.34
C PHE A 27 -27.55 -21.45 2.95
N GLY A 28 -28.09 -22.06 1.90
CA GLY A 28 -27.69 -21.79 0.51
C GLY A 28 -27.98 -20.36 0.10
N PHE A 29 -29.16 -19.83 0.42
CA PHE A 29 -29.51 -18.44 0.18
C PHE A 29 -28.59 -17.47 0.91
N HIS A 30 -28.33 -17.72 2.20
CA HIS A 30 -27.42 -16.91 3.02
C HIS A 30 -25.95 -17.06 2.61
N ALA A 31 -25.52 -18.19 2.06
CA ALA A 31 -24.17 -18.35 1.52
C ALA A 31 -23.95 -17.49 0.27
N TYR A 32 -25.00 -17.21 -0.50
CA TYR A 32 -24.94 -16.36 -1.68
C TYR A 32 -25.11 -14.87 -1.35
N HIS A 33 -26.12 -14.52 -0.55
CA HIS A 33 -26.52 -13.12 -0.25
C HIS A 33 -26.02 -12.59 1.09
N GLY A 34 -25.46 -13.44 1.95
CA GLY A 34 -25.02 -13.03 3.28
C GLY A 34 -23.77 -12.16 3.24
N GLU A 35 -23.56 -11.42 4.33
CA GLU A 35 -22.40 -10.55 4.55
C GLU A 35 -21.05 -11.28 4.48
N PHE A 36 -21.03 -12.59 4.74
CA PHE A 36 -19.86 -13.46 4.62
C PHE A 36 -19.93 -14.38 3.38
N GLY A 37 -20.89 -14.13 2.49
CA GLY A 37 -21.12 -14.92 1.30
C GLY A 37 -20.07 -14.70 0.22
N LEU A 38 -20.20 -15.47 -0.86
CA LEU A 38 -19.25 -15.44 -1.99
C LEU A 38 -19.11 -14.03 -2.58
N TYR A 39 -20.22 -13.28 -2.67
CA TYR A 39 -20.23 -11.93 -3.23
C TYR A 39 -19.46 -10.92 -2.37
N ALA A 40 -19.55 -11.03 -1.05
CA ALA A 40 -18.81 -10.17 -0.13
C ALA A 40 -17.30 -10.41 -0.26
N ARG A 41 -16.88 -11.66 -0.46
CA ARG A 41 -15.47 -11.99 -0.73
C ARG A 41 -14.96 -11.35 -2.01
N ILE A 42 -15.71 -11.45 -3.11
CA ILE A 42 -15.33 -10.83 -4.40
C ILE A 42 -15.16 -9.32 -4.23
N ARG A 43 -16.10 -8.65 -3.57
CA ARG A 43 -16.04 -7.20 -3.32
C ARG A 43 -14.85 -6.80 -2.43
N LEU A 44 -14.51 -7.62 -1.43
CA LEU A 44 -13.36 -7.38 -0.56
C LEU A 44 -12.03 -7.60 -1.30
N GLU A 45 -11.95 -8.61 -2.16
CA GLU A 45 -10.77 -8.84 -3.00
C GLU A 45 -10.53 -7.69 -3.98
N GLU A 46 -11.59 -7.16 -4.58
CA GLU A 46 -11.50 -5.98 -5.45
C GLU A 46 -11.01 -4.75 -4.68
N GLN A 47 -11.59 -4.47 -3.51
CA GLN A 47 -11.13 -3.38 -2.64
C GLN A 47 -9.66 -3.56 -2.24
N LYS A 48 -9.28 -4.79 -1.85
CA LYS A 48 -7.89 -5.11 -1.51
C LYS A 48 -6.97 -4.80 -2.69
N ALA A 49 -7.32 -5.23 -3.90
CA ALA A 49 -6.52 -4.97 -5.10
C ALA A 49 -6.35 -3.46 -5.37
N ILE A 50 -7.42 -2.66 -5.21
CA ILE A 50 -7.37 -1.21 -5.36
C ILE A 50 -6.44 -0.58 -4.31
N LEU A 51 -6.63 -0.93 -3.03
CA LEU A 51 -5.81 -0.39 -1.94
C LEU A 51 -4.34 -0.79 -2.07
N THR A 52 -4.05 -2.04 -2.47
CA THR A 52 -2.67 -2.49 -2.70
C THR A 52 -2.00 -1.67 -3.80
N LYS A 53 -2.70 -1.39 -4.91
CA LYS A 53 -2.16 -0.51 -5.98
C LYS A 53 -1.90 0.92 -5.49
N GLN A 54 -2.80 1.47 -4.67
CA GLN A 54 -2.61 2.80 -4.08
C GLN A 54 -1.39 2.83 -3.14
N LEU A 55 -1.24 1.79 -2.32
CA LEU A 55 -0.10 1.64 -1.43
C LEU A 55 1.20 1.56 -2.22
N GLU A 56 1.27 0.71 -3.25
CA GLU A 56 2.46 0.58 -4.10
C GLU A 56 2.84 1.91 -4.76
N LYS A 57 1.86 2.66 -5.25
CA LYS A 57 2.09 3.99 -5.84
C LYS A 57 2.71 4.94 -4.81
N ILE A 58 2.06 5.10 -3.65
CA ILE A 58 2.52 6.04 -2.61
C ILE A 58 3.86 5.60 -2.03
N SER A 59 4.08 4.31 -1.85
CA SER A 59 5.36 3.75 -1.39
C SER A 59 6.48 4.03 -2.40
N GLY A 60 6.20 3.90 -3.70
CA GLY A 60 7.14 4.25 -4.75
C GLY A 60 7.51 5.75 -4.75
N GLU A 61 6.51 6.62 -4.61
CA GLU A 61 6.72 8.08 -4.47
C GLU A 61 7.55 8.41 -3.23
N ARG A 62 7.22 7.80 -2.08
CA ARG A 62 7.97 7.93 -0.83
C ARG A 62 9.43 7.49 -1.03
N SER A 63 9.67 6.33 -1.63
CA SER A 63 11.04 5.84 -1.87
C SER A 63 11.83 6.75 -2.81
N ALA A 64 11.20 7.29 -3.86
CA ALA A 64 11.84 8.24 -4.75
C ALA A 64 12.20 9.55 -4.03
N LEU A 65 11.30 10.05 -3.19
CA LEU A 65 11.55 11.23 -2.36
C LEU A 65 12.64 10.96 -1.32
N GLU A 66 12.64 9.80 -0.66
CA GLU A 66 13.69 9.40 0.27
C GLU A 66 15.05 9.32 -0.39
N LYS A 67 15.14 8.82 -1.64
CA LYS A 67 16.38 8.83 -2.41
C LYS A 67 16.82 10.26 -2.73
N ARG A 68 15.92 11.13 -3.17
CA ARG A 68 16.24 12.55 -3.42
C ARG A 68 16.67 13.26 -2.14
N VAL A 69 15.95 13.04 -1.05
CA VAL A 69 16.32 13.56 0.27
C VAL A 69 17.64 12.97 0.71
N ALA A 70 17.95 11.70 0.46
CA ALA A 70 19.25 11.13 0.81
C ALA A 70 20.40 11.73 -0.03
N LEU A 71 20.14 12.08 -1.30
CA LEU A 71 21.09 12.80 -2.15
C LEU A 71 21.26 14.27 -1.75
N LEU A 72 20.21 14.90 -1.21
CA LEU A 72 20.24 16.28 -0.69
C LEU A 72 20.70 16.35 0.77
N ARG A 73 20.50 15.27 1.52
CA ARG A 73 20.99 15.05 2.88
C ARG A 73 22.43 14.64 2.74
N ASP A 74 23.22 15.63 2.34
CA ASP A 74 24.62 15.69 2.62
C ASP A 74 24.80 15.44 4.12
N GLY A 75 25.49 14.34 4.44
CA GLY A 75 25.99 14.10 5.78
C GLY A 75 27.00 15.15 6.24
N SER A 76 27.38 16.09 5.38
CA SER A 76 28.13 17.29 5.72
C SER A 76 28.08 18.23 4.52
N ILE A 77 27.30 19.31 4.56
CA ILE A 77 27.83 20.51 3.90
C ILE A 77 29.12 20.78 4.67
N GLU A 78 30.26 20.42 4.07
CA GLU A 78 31.55 20.69 4.69
C GLU A 78 31.62 22.20 4.92
N LYS A 79 31.97 22.57 6.15
CA LYS A 79 32.14 23.97 6.54
C LYS A 79 33.02 24.72 5.53
N ASP A 80 33.98 24.02 4.94
CA ASP A 80 34.90 24.52 3.93
C ASP A 80 34.18 24.86 2.60
N MET A 81 33.21 24.04 2.16
CA MET A 81 32.41 24.38 0.98
C MET A 81 31.52 25.61 1.21
N LEU A 82 30.97 25.78 2.42
CA LEU A 82 30.20 26.96 2.77
C LEU A 82 31.09 28.21 2.85
N ASP A 83 32.30 28.09 3.42
CA ASP A 83 33.27 29.17 3.51
C ASP A 83 33.79 29.58 2.11
N GLU A 84 34.10 28.61 1.25
CA GLU A 84 34.44 28.86 -0.16
C GLU A 84 33.33 29.61 -0.90
N GLN A 85 32.07 29.19 -0.78
CA GLN A 85 30.95 29.87 -1.44
C GLN A 85 30.72 31.28 -0.89
N ALA A 86 30.84 31.48 0.43
CA ALA A 86 30.73 32.79 1.05
C ALA A 86 31.85 33.74 0.59
N ARG A 87 33.09 33.24 0.50
CA ARG A 87 34.24 34.00 0.02
C ARG A 87 34.14 34.36 -1.45
N ARG A 88 33.74 33.41 -2.30
CA ARG A 88 33.46 33.68 -3.73
C ARG A 88 32.40 34.76 -3.92
N ALA A 89 31.33 34.73 -3.13
CA ALA A 89 30.27 35.73 -3.21
C ALA A 89 30.73 37.14 -2.79
N LEU A 90 31.65 37.21 -1.83
CA LEU A 90 32.18 38.47 -1.29
C LEU A 90 33.49 38.94 -1.96
N ASN A 91 33.99 38.20 -2.96
CA ASN A 91 35.30 38.42 -3.60
C ASN A 91 36.45 38.46 -2.58
N LEU A 92 36.43 37.57 -1.60
CA LEU A 92 37.47 37.43 -0.57
C LEU A 92 38.37 36.22 -0.89
N SER A 93 39.68 36.36 -0.70
CA SER A 93 40.67 35.27 -0.81
C SER A 93 41.41 35.08 0.51
N HIS A 94 41.92 33.87 0.78
CA HIS A 94 42.75 33.59 1.95
C HIS A 94 44.11 34.31 1.85
N PRO A 95 44.77 34.65 2.98
CA PRO A 95 46.14 35.19 2.98
C PRO A 95 47.16 34.36 2.19
N ASP A 96 46.92 33.06 2.01
CA ASP A 96 47.81 32.12 1.34
C ASP A 96 47.38 31.78 -0.10
N GLU A 97 46.35 32.46 -0.62
CA GLU A 97 45.80 32.23 -1.97
C GLU A 97 46.28 33.31 -2.97
N VAL A 98 46.50 32.91 -4.23
CA VAL A 98 46.94 33.81 -5.31
C VAL A 98 45.74 34.26 -6.15
N THR A 99 45.38 35.53 -6.07
CA THR A 99 44.31 36.13 -6.88
C THR A 99 44.84 36.57 -8.25
N ILE A 100 44.37 35.95 -9.33
CA ILE A 100 44.68 36.33 -10.71
C ILE A 100 43.53 37.18 -11.26
N ILE A 101 43.78 38.47 -11.47
CA ILE A 101 42.82 39.37 -12.11
C ILE A 101 43.07 39.33 -13.61
N THR A 102 42.23 38.61 -14.35
CA THR A 102 42.33 38.53 -15.81
C THR A 102 41.65 39.75 -16.45
N SER A 103 42.36 40.47 -17.32
CA SER A 103 41.76 41.52 -18.14
C SER A 103 40.78 40.89 -19.14
N ARG A 104 39.68 41.59 -19.48
CA ARG A 104 38.67 41.11 -20.42
C ARG A 104 39.23 40.81 -21.82
N GLU A 105 40.39 41.36 -22.14
CA GLU A 105 41.10 41.19 -23.43
C GLU A 105 41.70 39.77 -23.60
N ASP A 106 42.07 39.10 -22.50
CA ASP A 106 42.78 37.80 -22.52
C ASP A 106 41.87 36.59 -22.81
N ARG A 107 40.55 36.79 -22.95
CA ARG A 107 39.56 35.73 -23.22
C ARG A 107 39.18 35.57 -24.70
N SER A 108 39.92 36.20 -25.62
CA SER A 108 39.64 36.24 -27.06
C SER A 108 40.53 35.34 -27.93
N ASN A 109 41.04 34.24 -27.37
CA ASN A 109 41.67 33.13 -28.11
C ASN A 109 41.31 31.80 -27.43
#